data_AF-A0A2T7SWA6-F1
#
_entry.id   AF-A0A2T7SWA6-F1
#
_cell.length_a   1.000
_cell.length_b   1.000
_cell.length_c   1.000
_cell.angle_alpha   90.00
_cell.angle_beta   90.00
_cell.angle_gamma   90.00
#
_symmetry.space_group_name_H-M   'P 1'
#
loop_
_entity.id
_entity.type
_entity.pdbx_description
1 polymer ?
#
loop_
_entity_poly.entity_id
_entity_poly.type
_entity_poly.pdbx_seq_one_letter_code
_entity_poly.pdbx_strand_id
1 'polypeptide(L)'
;MTDTGSSDDIPTAGISTSEEAADKAKQISSEIYDLIGIKGKASNTGAGVTECGGKDPEKYFQIFHPWTFTPAAADQLDGVMERLKEELPKHGWKVVDYGPDTSKNKNLSLTADNDAKKYSVKIAHFSKDNPPNLNLMVVSGCYQVPDGEKVERF
;
A
#
# COMPACT_ATOMS: atom_id res chain seq x y z
N MET A 1 14.46 -0.65 -32.64
CA MET A 1 15.03 -1.20 -31.39
C MET A 1 15.16 -0.05 -30.41
N THR A 2 14.27 0.02 -29.43
CA THR A 2 14.45 0.78 -28.19
C THR A 2 13.65 0.00 -27.17
N ASP A 3 14.40 -0.80 -26.42
CA ASP A 3 13.98 -1.64 -25.32
C ASP A 3 13.33 -0.74 -24.24
N THR A 4 12.04 -0.94 -23.99
CA THR A 4 11.29 -0.21 -22.97
C THR A 4 11.66 -0.85 -21.63
N GLY A 5 12.35 -0.08 -20.80
CA GLY A 5 12.99 -0.50 -19.54
C GLY A 5 12.28 -1.62 -18.78
N SER A 6 12.92 -2.79 -18.78
CA SER A 6 12.66 -3.87 -17.82
C SER A 6 13.71 -3.76 -16.71
N SER A 7 13.40 -3.08 -15.59
CA SER A 7 14.13 -3.24 -14.32
C SER A 7 13.45 -2.54 -13.10
N ASP A 8 12.13 -2.68 -12.93
CA ASP A 8 11.49 -2.43 -11.62
C ASP A 8 11.43 -3.75 -10.85
N ASP A 9 12.60 -4.25 -10.43
CA ASP A 9 12.66 -5.49 -9.65
C ASP A 9 12.02 -5.27 -8.27
N ILE A 10 10.91 -5.96 -8.02
CA ILE A 10 10.24 -5.96 -6.71
C ILE A 10 11.28 -6.34 -5.64
N PRO A 11 11.50 -5.49 -4.63
CA PRO A 11 12.55 -5.73 -3.65
C PRO A 11 12.25 -6.98 -2.83
N THR A 12 13.26 -7.75 -2.45
CA THR A 12 13.06 -8.87 -1.54
C THR A 12 12.70 -8.37 -0.13
N ALA A 13 11.66 -8.96 0.45
CA ALA A 13 11.19 -8.69 1.81
C ALA A 13 11.67 -9.76 2.82
N GLY A 14 12.34 -10.81 2.36
CA GLY A 14 12.90 -11.89 3.19
C GLY A 14 12.09 -13.19 3.12
N ILE A 15 12.25 -14.03 4.14
CA ILE A 15 11.55 -15.32 4.28
C ILE A 15 10.40 -15.14 5.27
N SER A 16 9.19 -15.57 4.91
CA SER A 16 7.98 -15.48 5.75
C SER A 16 6.90 -16.44 5.25
N THR A 17 6.01 -16.90 6.12
CA THR A 17 4.75 -17.52 5.67
C THR A 17 3.77 -16.44 5.17
N SER A 18 2.76 -16.83 4.38
CA SER A 18 1.71 -15.91 3.91
C SER A 18 0.97 -15.23 5.07
N GLU A 19 0.67 -15.97 6.14
CA GLU A 19 -0.04 -15.46 7.31
C GLU A 19 0.78 -14.40 8.07
N GLU A 20 2.06 -14.70 8.37
CA GLU A 20 2.95 -13.77 9.08
C GLU A 20 3.17 -12.48 8.28
N ALA A 21 3.36 -12.61 6.97
CA ALA A 21 3.51 -11.47 6.08
C ALA A 21 2.22 -10.63 6.00
N ALA A 22 1.05 -11.27 6.06
CA ALA A 22 -0.24 -10.60 6.08
C ALA A 22 -0.48 -9.84 7.37
N ASP A 23 -0.12 -10.42 8.51
CA ASP A 23 -0.17 -9.73 9.80
C ASP A 23 0.81 -8.55 9.84
N LYS A 24 1.98 -8.68 9.22
CA LYS A 24 2.89 -7.55 9.05
C LYS A 24 2.28 -6.43 8.20
N ALA A 25 1.61 -6.77 7.09
CA ALA A 25 0.93 -5.78 6.25
C ALA A 25 -0.22 -5.08 6.99
N LYS A 26 -0.96 -5.79 7.85
CA LYS A 26 -1.97 -5.18 8.74
C LYS A 26 -1.33 -4.21 9.73
N GLN A 27 -0.20 -4.57 10.35
CA GLN A 27 0.55 -3.67 11.23
C GLN A 27 0.96 -2.39 10.50
N ILE A 28 1.52 -2.51 9.29
CA ILE A 28 1.91 -1.35 8.48
C ILE A 28 0.69 -0.50 8.11
N SER A 29 -0.44 -1.10 7.72
CA SER A 29 -1.67 -0.36 7.46
C SER A 29 -2.17 0.41 8.69
N SER A 30 -2.08 -0.17 9.89
CA SER A 30 -2.44 0.52 11.14
C SER A 30 -1.53 1.73 11.41
N GLU A 31 -0.23 1.60 11.16
CA GLU A 31 0.69 2.75 11.27
C GLU A 31 0.33 3.86 10.28
N ILE A 32 -0.01 3.51 9.03
CA ILE A 32 -0.49 4.50 8.04
C ILE A 32 -1.81 5.12 8.47
N TYR A 33 -2.74 4.34 9.03
CA TYR A 33 -4.02 4.82 9.56
C TYR A 33 -3.80 5.92 10.61
N ASP A 34 -2.87 5.72 11.54
CA ASP A 34 -2.54 6.71 12.56
C ASP A 34 -1.97 8.01 11.96
N LEU A 35 -1.21 7.91 10.86
CA LEU A 35 -0.64 9.05 10.14
C LEU A 35 -1.69 9.88 9.38
N ILE A 36 -2.86 9.33 9.06
CA ILE A 36 -3.97 10.11 8.48
C ILE A 36 -4.37 11.25 9.43
N GLY A 37 -4.29 11.00 10.74
CA GLY A 37 -4.30 12.06 11.75
C GLY A 37 -5.62 12.83 11.87
N ILE A 38 -6.73 12.24 11.41
CA ILE A 38 -8.11 12.70 11.59
C ILE A 38 -9.00 11.53 12.02
N LYS A 39 -10.16 11.83 12.61
CA LYS A 39 -11.12 10.79 13.03
C LYS A 39 -11.83 10.19 11.81
N GLY A 40 -11.99 8.88 11.80
CA GLY A 40 -12.71 8.17 10.76
C GLY A 40 -12.82 6.68 11.06
N LYS A 41 -13.16 5.90 10.03
CA LYS A 41 -13.28 4.45 10.09
C LYS A 41 -12.56 3.83 8.89
N ALA A 42 -11.78 2.78 9.15
CA ALA A 42 -11.26 1.91 8.11
C ALA A 42 -12.31 0.85 7.72
N SER A 43 -12.35 0.48 6.44
CA SER A 43 -13.05 -0.74 6.02
C SER A 43 -12.39 -1.98 6.60
N ASN A 44 -13.20 -3.01 6.90
CA ASN A 44 -12.68 -4.30 7.34
C ASN A 44 -12.38 -5.19 6.12
N THR A 45 -11.35 -4.83 5.37
CA THR A 45 -10.84 -5.60 4.23
C THR A 45 -9.61 -6.36 4.67
N GLY A 46 -9.52 -7.65 4.34
CA GLY A 46 -8.34 -8.45 4.63
C GLY A 46 -7.17 -8.10 3.71
N ALA A 47 -5.95 -8.43 4.15
CA ALA A 47 -4.84 -8.56 3.21
C ALA A 47 -5.10 -9.74 2.26
N GLY A 48 -4.43 -9.75 1.11
CA GLY A 48 -4.45 -10.83 0.13
C GLY A 48 -3.05 -11.13 -0.38
N VAL A 49 -2.92 -12.26 -1.09
CA VAL A 49 -1.65 -12.76 -1.61
C VAL A 49 -1.60 -12.66 -3.13
N THR A 50 -0.55 -12.05 -3.66
CA THR A 50 -0.29 -11.94 -5.10
C THR A 50 1.08 -12.47 -5.46
N GLU A 51 1.31 -12.75 -6.73
CA GLU A 51 2.57 -13.29 -7.25
C GLU A 51 3.63 -12.20 -7.36
N CYS A 52 4.90 -12.56 -7.09
CA CYS A 52 6.02 -11.71 -7.49
C CYS A 52 6.30 -11.90 -8.98
N GLY A 53 6.20 -10.83 -9.77
CA GLY A 53 6.46 -10.88 -11.20
C GLY A 53 7.79 -11.58 -11.54
N GLY A 54 7.73 -12.57 -12.44
CA GLY A 54 8.91 -13.30 -12.93
C GLY A 54 9.55 -14.30 -11.96
N LYS A 55 8.96 -14.55 -10.77
CA LYS A 55 9.42 -15.56 -9.81
C LYS A 55 8.47 -16.74 -9.72
N ASP A 56 8.96 -17.85 -9.15
CA ASP A 56 8.18 -19.08 -8.94
C ASP A 56 6.99 -18.80 -7.98
N PRO A 57 5.73 -18.84 -8.47
CA PRO A 57 4.55 -18.46 -7.69
C PRO A 57 4.19 -19.48 -6.60
N GLU A 58 4.86 -20.64 -6.54
CA GLU A 58 4.74 -21.61 -5.45
C GLU A 58 5.70 -21.31 -4.30
N LYS A 59 6.74 -20.48 -4.54
CA LYS A 59 7.78 -20.15 -3.56
C LYS A 59 7.82 -18.69 -3.18
N TYR A 60 7.39 -17.81 -4.06
CA TYR A 60 7.52 -16.36 -3.92
C TYR A 60 6.18 -15.66 -4.02
N PHE A 61 5.96 -14.69 -3.14
CA PHE A 61 4.68 -14.01 -3.03
C PHE A 61 4.85 -12.58 -2.50
N GLN A 62 3.84 -11.74 -2.74
CA GLN A 62 3.67 -10.45 -2.09
C GLN A 62 2.36 -10.42 -1.34
N ILE A 63 2.30 -9.56 -0.34
CA ILE A 63 1.05 -9.19 0.31
C ILE A 63 0.61 -7.84 -0.23
N PHE A 64 -0.68 -7.75 -0.57
CA PHE A 64 -1.35 -6.48 -0.74
C PHE A 64 -2.47 -6.35 0.30
N HIS A 65 -2.73 -5.14 0.77
CA HIS A 65 -3.76 -4.87 1.75
C HIS A 65 -4.52 -3.60 1.34
N PRO A 66 -5.61 -3.77 0.58
CA PRO A 66 -6.46 -2.66 0.17
C PRO A 66 -7.42 -2.33 1.30
N TRP A 67 -7.65 -1.04 1.56
CA TRP A 67 -8.70 -0.60 2.49
C TRP A 67 -9.10 0.84 2.22
N THR A 68 -10.27 1.21 2.70
CA THR A 68 -10.84 2.55 2.56
C THR A 68 -10.89 3.23 3.92
N PHE A 69 -10.47 4.49 3.99
CA PHE A 69 -10.69 5.36 5.14
C PHE A 69 -11.86 6.31 4.84
N THR A 70 -12.91 6.24 5.66
CA THR A 70 -14.03 7.17 5.62
C THR A 70 -13.93 8.14 6.81
N PRO A 71 -13.85 9.46 6.61
CA PRO A 71 -13.73 10.43 7.69
C PRO A 71 -15.04 10.51 8.50
N ALA A 72 -14.96 11.00 9.74
CA ALA A 72 -16.14 11.22 10.57
C ALA A 72 -17.02 12.38 10.05
N ALA A 73 -16.42 13.37 9.39
CA ALA A 73 -17.09 14.42 8.63
C ALA A 73 -16.37 14.68 7.30
N ALA A 74 -17.13 14.99 6.24
CA ALA A 74 -16.62 15.05 4.87
C ALA A 74 -15.55 16.13 4.65
N ASP A 75 -15.67 17.26 5.34
CA ASP A 75 -14.75 18.40 5.30
C ASP A 75 -13.38 18.09 5.94
N GLN A 76 -13.26 17.01 6.70
CA GLN A 76 -12.00 16.65 7.35
C GLN A 76 -10.92 16.16 6.38
N LEU A 77 -11.28 15.79 5.15
CA LEU A 77 -10.31 15.35 4.14
C LEU A 77 -9.58 16.50 3.46
N ASP A 78 -10.04 17.74 3.65
CA ASP A 78 -9.36 18.93 3.12
C ASP A 78 -7.95 19.03 3.71
N GLY A 79 -6.94 19.12 2.84
CA GLY A 79 -5.53 19.19 3.23
C GLY A 79 -4.91 17.87 3.74
N VAL A 80 -5.65 16.77 3.88
CA VAL A 80 -5.11 15.50 4.40
C VAL A 80 -4.01 14.93 3.50
N MET A 81 -4.17 15.01 2.17
CA MET A 81 -3.16 14.53 1.23
C MET A 81 -1.86 15.34 1.30
N GLU A 82 -1.96 16.65 1.52
CA GLU A 82 -0.80 17.53 1.70
C GLU A 82 -0.08 17.23 3.02
N ARG A 83 -0.85 17.05 4.10
CA ARG A 83 -0.30 16.61 5.40
C ARG A 83 0.40 15.26 5.28
N LEU A 84 -0.21 14.26 4.64
CA LEU A 84 0.41 12.95 4.45
C LEU A 84 1.73 13.05 3.67
N LYS A 85 1.80 13.92 2.66
CA LYS A 85 3.04 14.19 1.92
C LYS A 85 4.16 14.73 2.81
N GLU A 86 3.84 15.48 3.86
CA GLU A 86 4.82 16.03 4.81
C GLU A 86 5.13 15.06 5.97
N GLU A 87 4.13 14.33 6.46
CA GLU A 87 4.28 13.43 7.62
C GLU A 87 4.95 12.10 7.24
N LEU A 88 4.60 11.50 6.10
CA LEU A 88 5.16 10.21 5.67
C LEU A 88 6.71 10.19 5.69
N PRO A 89 7.42 11.21 5.13
CA PRO A 89 8.87 11.31 5.23
C PRO A 89 9.45 11.30 6.64
N LYS A 90 8.74 11.90 7.62
CA LYS A 90 9.17 11.91 9.03
C LYS A 90 9.16 10.50 9.64
N HIS A 91 8.42 9.58 9.04
CA HIS A 91 8.29 8.18 9.43
C HIS A 91 9.03 7.21 8.49
N GLY A 92 9.99 7.72 7.71
CA GLY A 92 10.87 6.91 6.85
C GLY A 92 10.24 6.49 5.53
N TRP A 93 9.10 7.07 5.14
CA TRP A 93 8.49 6.85 3.83
C TRP A 93 8.95 7.92 2.84
N LYS A 94 9.51 7.51 1.72
CA LYS A 94 9.89 8.40 0.63
C LYS A 94 8.71 8.57 -0.31
N VAL A 95 8.18 9.79 -0.45
CA VAL A 95 7.18 10.10 -1.47
C VAL A 95 7.85 10.02 -2.85
N VAL A 96 7.37 9.12 -3.71
CA VAL A 96 7.91 8.90 -5.06
C VAL A 96 6.99 9.43 -6.16
N ASP A 97 5.70 9.58 -5.86
CA ASP A 97 4.73 10.20 -6.76
C ASP A 97 3.67 10.97 -5.98
N TYR A 98 3.24 12.12 -6.51
CA TYR A 98 2.18 12.93 -5.93
C TYR A 98 1.53 13.80 -6.99
N GLY A 99 0.24 13.56 -7.24
CA GLY A 99 -0.52 14.29 -8.25
C GLY A 99 -1.81 13.57 -8.65
N PRO A 100 -2.54 14.10 -9.63
CA PRO A 100 -3.76 13.45 -10.13
C PRO A 100 -3.44 12.09 -10.78
N ASP A 101 -4.20 11.07 -10.42
CA ASP A 101 -4.08 9.74 -11.03
C ASP A 101 -4.58 9.71 -12.49
N THR A 102 -4.35 8.58 -13.16
CA THR A 102 -4.76 8.35 -14.55
C THR A 102 -6.23 7.97 -14.70
N SER A 103 -6.99 7.92 -13.61
CA SER A 103 -8.41 7.59 -13.67
C SER A 103 -9.20 8.69 -14.37
N LYS A 104 -10.42 8.36 -14.83
CA LYS A 104 -11.35 9.36 -15.39
C LYS A 104 -11.61 10.54 -14.43
N ASN A 105 -11.58 10.26 -13.12
CA ASN A 105 -11.85 11.26 -12.10
C ASN A 105 -10.63 12.12 -11.76
N LYS A 106 -9.43 11.70 -12.16
CA LYS A 106 -8.14 12.35 -11.83
C LYS A 106 -8.02 12.60 -10.33
N ASN A 107 -8.26 11.56 -9.55
CA ASN A 107 -8.22 11.64 -8.09
C ASN A 107 -6.81 12.04 -7.64
N LEU A 108 -6.69 12.91 -6.65
CA LEU A 108 -5.38 13.25 -6.11
C LEU A 108 -4.79 12.01 -5.43
N SER A 109 -3.60 11.57 -5.86
CA SER A 109 -2.93 10.38 -5.37
C SER A 109 -1.53 10.70 -4.87
N LEU A 110 -1.08 9.88 -3.92
CA LEU A 110 0.25 9.89 -3.33
C LEU A 110 0.77 8.45 -3.31
N THR A 111 1.99 8.24 -3.79
CA THR A 111 2.70 6.97 -3.63
C THR A 111 3.96 7.21 -2.83
N ALA A 112 4.19 6.37 -1.81
CA ALA A 112 5.39 6.44 -0.99
C ALA A 112 5.96 5.05 -0.69
N ASP A 113 7.29 4.96 -0.69
CA ASP A 113 8.02 3.72 -0.49
C ASP A 113 8.80 3.77 0.82
N ASN A 114 8.90 2.63 1.52
CA ASN A 114 9.71 2.48 2.71
C ASN A 114 10.72 1.35 2.52
N ASP A 115 11.96 1.72 2.20
CA ASP A 115 13.04 0.78 1.91
C ASP A 115 13.43 -0.10 3.10
N ALA A 116 13.28 0.39 4.32
CA ALA A 116 13.59 -0.36 5.53
C ALA A 116 12.54 -1.43 5.81
N LYS A 117 11.26 -1.09 5.60
CA LYS A 117 10.13 -2.00 5.79
C LYS A 117 9.92 -2.93 4.60
N LYS A 118 10.42 -2.56 3.41
CA LYS A 118 10.11 -3.21 2.12
C LYS A 118 8.61 -3.16 1.82
N TYR A 119 8.00 -1.98 1.98
CA TYR A 119 6.59 -1.76 1.63
C TYR A 119 6.45 -0.49 0.79
N SER A 120 5.45 -0.47 -0.07
CA SER A 120 4.93 0.70 -0.75
C SER A 120 3.49 0.96 -0.30
N VAL A 121 3.09 2.23 -0.26
CA VAL A 121 1.71 2.63 -0.05
C VAL A 121 1.27 3.57 -1.15
N LYS A 122 0.12 3.28 -1.76
CA LYS A 122 -0.59 4.20 -2.63
C LYS A 122 -1.87 4.67 -1.94
N ILE A 123 -2.04 5.98 -1.84
CA ILE A 123 -3.19 6.65 -1.26
C ILE A 123 -3.84 7.46 -2.36
N ALA A 124 -5.16 7.38 -2.50
CA ALA A 124 -5.92 8.16 -3.47
C ALA A 124 -7.15 8.78 -2.80
N HIS A 125 -7.34 10.08 -3.01
CA HIS A 125 -8.45 10.84 -2.47
C HIS A 125 -9.63 10.85 -3.44
N PHE A 126 -10.69 10.15 -3.07
CA PHE A 126 -11.93 10.05 -3.82
C PHE A 126 -12.89 11.16 -3.39
N SER A 127 -12.52 12.41 -3.68
CA SER A 127 -13.29 13.60 -3.27
C SER A 127 -14.67 13.72 -3.90
N LYS A 128 -14.91 12.98 -4.99
CA LYS A 128 -16.18 12.95 -5.73
C LYS A 128 -17.14 11.85 -5.27
N ASP A 129 -16.70 10.96 -4.37
CA ASP A 129 -17.56 9.93 -3.79
C ASP A 129 -18.48 10.54 -2.72
N ASN A 130 -19.55 9.80 -2.37
CA ASN A 130 -20.47 10.20 -1.31
C ASN A 130 -20.67 9.05 -0.30
N PRO A 131 -20.06 9.11 0.90
CA PRO A 131 -19.16 10.19 1.38
C PRO A 131 -17.78 10.15 0.71
N PRO A 132 -17.04 11.28 0.67
CA PRO A 132 -15.67 11.29 0.21
C PRO A 132 -14.78 10.43 1.12
N ASN A 133 -13.77 9.80 0.55
CA ASN A 133 -12.94 8.82 1.24
C ASN A 133 -11.49 8.80 0.71
N LEU A 134 -10.61 8.12 1.43
CA LEU A 134 -9.29 7.74 0.93
C LEU A 134 -9.29 6.24 0.63
N ASN A 135 -8.79 5.86 -0.53
CA ASN A 135 -8.45 4.47 -0.82
C ASN A 135 -6.96 4.27 -0.64
N LEU A 136 -6.59 3.24 0.11
CA LEU A 136 -5.23 2.87 0.43
C LEU A 136 -4.93 1.48 -0.11
N MET A 137 -3.75 1.33 -0.69
CA MET A 137 -3.19 0.07 -1.14
C MET A 137 -1.78 -0.04 -0.57
N VAL A 138 -1.61 -0.88 0.46
CA VAL A 138 -0.30 -1.21 1.02
C VAL A 138 0.19 -2.50 0.35
N VAL A 139 1.39 -2.50 -0.19
CA VAL A 139 1.98 -3.66 -0.89
C VAL A 139 3.37 -3.94 -0.37
N SER A 140 3.68 -5.19 -0.07
CA SER A 140 5.02 -5.61 0.37
C SER A 140 5.98 -5.78 -0.80
N GLY A 141 7.28 -5.86 -0.50
CA GLY A 141 8.25 -6.52 -1.35
C GLY A 141 7.95 -8.02 -1.47
N CYS A 142 8.80 -8.72 -2.22
CA CYS A 142 8.66 -10.13 -2.50
C CYS A 142 9.21 -10.99 -1.36
N TYR A 143 8.35 -11.76 -0.72
CA TYR A 143 8.72 -12.80 0.25
C TYR A 143 9.01 -14.12 -0.45
N GLN A 144 9.82 -14.94 0.20
CA GLN A 144 9.97 -16.36 -0.09
C GLN A 144 9.38 -17.17 1.07
N VAL A 145 8.63 -18.24 0.78
CA VAL A 145 8.17 -19.15 1.84
C VAL A 145 9.36 -19.94 2.43
N PRO A 146 9.30 -20.33 3.71
CA PRO A 146 10.30 -21.24 4.29
C PRO A 146 10.39 -22.57 3.55
N ASP A 147 11.52 -23.26 3.69
CA ASP A 147 11.68 -24.59 3.09
C ASP A 147 10.62 -25.57 3.63
N GLY A 148 9.93 -26.26 2.71
CA GLY A 148 8.87 -27.21 3.04
C GLY A 148 7.48 -26.58 3.19
N GLU A 149 7.38 -25.25 3.23
CA GLU A 149 6.12 -24.52 3.24
C GLU A 149 5.63 -24.19 1.83
N LYS A 150 4.37 -23.78 1.73
CA LYS A 150 3.75 -23.35 0.46
C LYS A 150 3.16 -21.96 0.60
N VAL A 151 3.06 -21.25 -0.52
CA VAL A 151 2.32 -19.99 -0.58
C VAL A 151 0.83 -20.28 -0.39
N GLU A 152 0.29 -19.86 0.75
CA GLU A 152 -1.16 -19.88 1.00
C GLU A 152 -1.81 -18.64 0.37
N ARG A 153 -3.03 -18.80 -0.16
CA ARG A 153 -3.76 -17.73 -0.86
C ARG A 153 -5.17 -17.62 -0.28
N PHE A 154 -5.57 -16.39 0.05
CA PHE A 154 -6.86 -16.03 0.64
C PHE A 154 -7.39 -14.74 0.04
#